data_AF-A0A1R3L3H0-F1
#
_entry.id   AF-A0A1R3L3H0-F1
#
_cell.length_a   1.000
_cell.length_b   1.000
_cell.length_c   1.000
_cell.angle_alpha   90.00
_cell.angle_beta   90.00
_cell.angle_gamma   90.00
#
_symmetry.space_group_name_H-M   'P 1'
#
loop_
_entity.id
_entity.type
_entity.pdbx_description
1 polymer ?
#
loop_
_entity_poly.entity_id
_entity_poly.type
_entity_poly.pdbx_seq_one_letter_code
_entity_poly.pdbx_strand_id
1 'polypeptide(L)'
;MNQINTSAIIVKIEDAALNHQLADLEHWINKIDLSDQLELHRHLSRNALQIIREQRHQLAVNDGVKEHIIWYELSNQPWSDAVLVETIAIYQETSWVAMESIVLVALKKNKSYSAAGAVYWRCVC
;
A
#
# COMPACT_ATOMS: atom_id res chain seq x y z
N MET A 1 13.44 7.23 -27.84
CA MET A 1 12.92 6.96 -26.48
C MET A 1 11.98 8.11 -26.14
N ASN A 2 10.67 7.85 -26.15
CA ASN A 2 9.69 8.85 -25.72
C ASN A 2 9.83 9.00 -24.21
N GLN A 3 10.42 10.10 -23.75
CA GLN A 3 10.27 10.54 -22.37
C GLN A 3 8.80 10.93 -22.20
N ILE A 4 7.97 9.95 -21.88
CA ILE A 4 6.67 10.24 -21.31
C ILE A 4 6.98 11.06 -20.06
N ASN A 5 6.48 12.29 -20.01
CA ASN A 5 6.73 13.20 -18.92
C ASN A 5 6.10 12.59 -17.65
N THR A 6 6.90 11.86 -16.86
CA THR A 6 6.44 11.06 -15.71
C THR A 6 5.56 11.90 -14.79
N SER A 7 5.91 13.19 -14.61
CA SER A 7 5.09 14.17 -13.88
C SER A 7 3.64 14.29 -14.38
N ALA A 8 3.42 14.33 -15.69
CA ALA A 8 2.08 14.40 -16.26
C ALA A 8 1.28 13.10 -16.09
N ILE A 9 1.95 11.95 -16.02
CA ILE A 9 1.29 10.68 -15.68
C ILE A 9 0.95 10.63 -14.19
N ILE A 10 1.85 11.06 -13.30
CA ILE A 10 1.59 11.08 -11.86
C ILE A 10 0.30 11.86 -11.56
N VAL A 11 0.12 13.04 -12.16
CA VAL A 11 -1.11 13.83 -11.99
C VAL A 11 -2.36 13.05 -12.41
N LYS A 12 -2.28 12.25 -13.47
CA LYS A 12 -3.42 11.43 -13.92
C LYS A 12 -3.68 10.23 -13.01
N ILE A 13 -2.62 9.62 -12.46
CA ILE A 13 -2.75 8.55 -11.46
C ILE A 13 -3.42 9.12 -10.21
N GLU A 14 -2.95 10.28 -9.74
CA GLU A 14 -3.50 11.00 -8.60
C GLU A 14 -4.99 11.31 -8.80
N ASP A 15 -5.33 11.96 -9.92
CA ASP A 15 -6.72 12.29 -10.26
C ASP A 15 -7.60 11.04 -10.35
N ALA A 16 -7.13 9.98 -11.02
CA ALA A 16 -7.89 8.74 -11.16
C ALA A 16 -8.13 8.06 -9.80
N ALA A 17 -7.13 8.06 -8.91
CA ALA A 17 -7.28 7.55 -7.56
C ALA A 17 -8.31 8.35 -6.77
N LEU A 18 -8.17 9.69 -6.71
CA LEU A 18 -9.05 10.57 -5.96
C LEU A 18 -10.51 10.55 -6.47
N ASN A 19 -10.71 10.27 -7.75
CA ASN A 19 -12.04 10.14 -8.37
C ASN A 19 -12.57 8.69 -8.42
N HIS A 20 -11.88 7.73 -7.79
CA HIS A 20 -12.25 6.30 -7.78
C HIS A 20 -12.41 5.67 -9.19
N GLN A 21 -11.65 6.17 -10.17
CA GLN A 21 -11.69 5.71 -11.56
C GLN A 21 -10.70 4.55 -11.76
N LEU A 22 -11.06 3.35 -11.29
CA LEU A 22 -10.14 2.20 -11.23
C LEU A 22 -9.52 1.83 -12.58
N ALA A 23 -10.31 1.80 -13.66
CA ALA A 23 -9.81 1.47 -14.99
C ALA A 23 -8.77 2.49 -15.50
N ASP A 24 -8.98 3.79 -15.21
CA ASP A 24 -8.03 4.84 -15.58
C ASP A 24 -6.77 4.76 -14.70
N LEU A 25 -6.94 4.50 -13.41
CA LEU A 25 -5.84 4.31 -12.47
C LEU A 25 -4.92 3.16 -12.93
N GLU A 26 -5.49 2.00 -13.24
CA GLU A 26 -4.77 0.85 -13.80
C GLU A 26 -4.10 1.18 -15.13
N HIS A 27 -4.81 1.88 -16.02
CA HIS A 27 -4.28 2.28 -17.32
C HIS A 27 -3.02 3.15 -17.17
N TRP A 28 -3.07 4.16 -16.29
CA TRP A 28 -1.95 5.08 -16.12
C TRP A 28 -0.78 4.46 -15.36
N ILE A 29 -1.03 3.64 -14.34
CA ILE A 29 0.03 2.89 -13.64
C ILE A 29 0.74 1.94 -14.61
N ASN A 30 0.00 1.16 -15.41
CA ASN A 30 0.58 0.19 -16.34
C ASN A 30 1.23 0.83 -17.58
N LYS A 31 1.11 2.16 -17.77
CA LYS A 31 1.76 2.88 -18.88
C LYS A 31 3.20 3.31 -18.60
N ILE A 32 3.61 3.33 -17.34
CA ILE A 32 4.99 3.63 -16.96
C ILE A 32 5.76 2.33 -16.73
N ASP A 33 7.10 2.41 -16.76
CA ASP A 33 7.92 1.23 -16.56
C ASP A 33 7.81 0.70 -15.12
N LEU A 34 8.16 -0.58 -14.92
CA LEU A 34 8.03 -1.21 -13.61
C LEU A 34 8.88 -0.51 -12.54
N SER A 35 10.02 0.09 -12.90
CA SER A 35 10.87 0.80 -11.96
C SER A 35 10.15 2.04 -11.42
N ASP A 36 9.57 2.84 -12.31
CA ASP A 36 8.77 4.01 -11.97
C ASP A 36 7.50 3.61 -11.21
N GLN A 37 6.85 2.48 -11.56
CA GLN A 37 5.70 1.95 -10.83
C GLN A 37 6.04 1.68 -9.35
N LEU A 38 7.20 1.07 -9.10
CA LEU A 38 7.66 0.78 -7.73
C LEU A 38 7.99 2.06 -6.94
N GLU A 39 8.28 3.18 -7.60
CA GLU A 39 8.54 4.47 -6.98
C GLU A 39 7.30 5.36 -6.80
N LEU A 40 6.13 4.97 -7.32
CA LEU A 40 4.89 5.75 -7.25
C LEU A 40 4.54 6.25 -5.85
N HIS A 41 4.82 5.44 -4.82
CA HIS A 41 4.56 5.77 -3.43
C HIS A 41 5.22 7.08 -2.96
N ARG A 42 6.30 7.51 -3.60
CA ARG A 42 7.01 8.76 -3.29
C ARG A 42 6.36 10.00 -3.91
N HIS A 43 5.50 9.81 -4.89
CA HIS A 43 4.97 10.88 -5.74
C HIS A 43 3.48 11.15 -5.51
N LEU A 44 2.73 10.14 -5.07
CA LEU A 44 1.29 10.25 -4.82
C LEU A 44 1.00 10.85 -3.44
N SER A 45 -0.12 11.54 -3.31
CA SER A 45 -0.56 12.03 -2.02
C SER A 45 -1.00 10.89 -1.11
N ARG A 46 -1.02 11.15 0.20
CA ARG A 46 -1.52 10.19 1.18
C ARG A 46 -2.96 9.72 0.89
N ASN A 47 -3.81 10.61 0.40
CA ASN A 47 -5.20 10.26 0.08
C ASN A 47 -5.27 9.30 -1.11
N ALA A 48 -4.49 9.55 -2.16
CA ALA A 48 -4.40 8.64 -3.30
C ALA A 48 -3.86 7.26 -2.88
N LEU A 49 -2.81 7.22 -2.05
CA LEU A 49 -2.26 5.97 -1.52
C LEU A 49 -3.28 5.19 -0.68
N GLN A 50 -4.04 5.89 0.17
CA GLN A 50 -5.11 5.29 0.95
C GLN A 50 -6.19 4.68 0.05
N ILE A 51 -6.63 5.39 -0.99
CA ILE A 51 -7.63 4.88 -1.94
C ILE A 51 -7.10 3.65 -2.67
N ILE A 52 -5.83 3.66 -3.11
CA ILE A 52 -5.20 2.49 -3.75
C ILE A 52 -5.20 1.28 -2.81
N ARG A 53 -4.89 1.47 -1.52
CA ARG A 53 -4.93 0.41 -0.51
C ARG A 53 -6.34 -0.14 -0.28
N GLU A 54 -7.34 0.74 -0.17
CA GLU A 54 -8.74 0.38 0.03
C GLU A 54 -9.30 -0.40 -1.17
N GLN A 55 -8.86 -0.07 -2.38
CA GLN A 55 -9.30 -0.70 -3.62
C GLN A 55 -8.36 -1.82 -4.11
N ARG A 56 -7.38 -2.24 -3.32
CA ARG A 56 -6.30 -3.18 -3.71
C ARG A 56 -6.77 -4.46 -4.39
N HIS A 57 -7.94 -4.95 -4.01
CA HIS A 57 -8.54 -6.20 -4.50
C HIS A 57 -9.13 -6.06 -5.90
N GLN A 58 -9.47 -4.84 -6.31
CA GLN A 58 -10.04 -4.55 -7.61
C GLN A 58 -8.99 -4.10 -8.62
N LEU A 59 -7.81 -3.66 -8.15
CA LEU A 59 -6.74 -3.14 -9.01
C LEU A 59 -5.97 -4.26 -9.72
N ALA A 60 -6.09 -4.29 -11.03
CA ALA A 60 -5.30 -5.11 -11.96
C ALA A 60 -3.90 -4.50 -12.23
N VAL A 61 -3.13 -4.36 -11.15
CA VAL A 61 -1.73 -3.89 -11.16
C VAL A 61 -0.84 -5.00 -10.58
N ASN A 62 0.44 -5.02 -10.97
CA ASN A 62 1.44 -5.95 -10.44
C ASN A 62 1.41 -6.00 -8.89
N ASP A 63 1.44 -7.20 -8.32
CA ASP A 63 1.35 -7.39 -6.87
C ASP A 63 2.50 -6.74 -6.11
N GLY A 64 3.72 -6.75 -6.65
CA GLY A 64 4.86 -6.07 -6.03
C GLY A 64 4.68 -4.56 -5.97
N VAL A 65 4.02 -3.95 -6.97
CA VAL A 65 3.69 -2.52 -6.96
C VAL A 65 2.62 -2.23 -5.91
N LYS A 66 1.57 -3.05 -5.83
CA LYS A 66 0.54 -2.94 -4.78
C LYS A 66 1.16 -3.09 -3.39
N GLU A 67 1.99 -4.10 -3.19
CA GLU A 67 2.72 -4.35 -1.94
C GLU A 67 3.55 -3.13 -1.55
N HIS A 68 4.35 -2.57 -2.45
CA HIS A 68 5.18 -1.40 -2.17
C HIS A 68 4.38 -0.15 -1.80
N ILE A 69 3.29 0.12 -2.53
CA ILE A 69 2.41 1.27 -2.25
C ILE A 69 1.75 1.12 -0.89
N ILE A 70 1.17 -0.05 -0.61
CA ILE A 70 0.43 -0.33 0.61
C ILE A 70 1.36 -0.37 1.82
N TRP A 71 2.55 -0.96 1.66
CA TRP A 71 3.58 -0.96 2.69
C TRP A 71 4.00 0.45 3.09
N TYR A 72 4.25 1.31 2.11
CA TYR A 72 4.65 2.70 2.38
C TYR A 72 3.53 3.47 3.08
N GLU A 73 2.29 3.31 2.62
CA GLU A 73 1.12 3.96 3.22
C GLU A 73 0.96 3.57 4.70
N LEU A 74 0.87 2.27 4.99
CA LEU A 74 0.69 1.76 6.36
C LEU A 74 1.88 2.07 7.28
N SER A 75 3.11 2.00 6.76
CA SER A 75 4.32 2.31 7.54
C SER A 75 4.41 3.78 7.98
N ASN A 76 3.76 4.68 7.25
CA ASN A 76 3.73 6.12 7.54
C ASN A 76 2.48 6.55 8.33
N GLN A 77 1.52 5.65 8.57
CA GLN A 77 0.39 5.95 9.44
C GLN A 77 0.80 5.99 10.92
N PRO A 78 0.14 6.83 11.75
CA PRO A 78 0.23 6.70 13.20
C PRO A 78 -0.20 5.29 13.62
N TRP A 79 0.66 4.63 14.40
CA TRP A 79 0.41 3.26 14.82
C TRP A 79 -0.81 3.17 15.75
N SER A 80 -1.69 2.21 15.47
CA SER A 80 -2.88 1.91 16.28
C SER A 80 -3.27 0.43 16.15
N ASP A 81 -4.12 -0.06 17.06
CA ASP A 81 -4.66 -1.42 16.98
C ASP A 81 -5.43 -1.64 15.65
N ALA A 82 -6.09 -0.61 15.11
CA ALA A 82 -6.76 -0.69 13.82
C ALA A 82 -5.78 -0.94 12.66
N VAL A 83 -4.66 -0.21 12.64
CA VAL A 83 -3.60 -0.40 11.63
C VAL A 83 -2.98 -1.79 11.76
N LEU A 84 -2.78 -2.30 12.98
CA LEU A 84 -2.28 -3.66 13.21
C LEU A 84 -3.24 -4.71 12.64
N VAL A 85 -4.52 -4.65 13.02
CA VAL A 85 -5.54 -5.61 12.57
C VAL A 85 -5.64 -5.62 11.05
N GLU A 86 -5.65 -4.44 10.43
CA GLU A 86 -5.68 -4.31 8.98
C GLU A 86 -4.41 -4.87 8.31
N THR A 87 -3.23 -4.58 8.85
CA THR A 87 -1.96 -5.10 8.32
C THR A 87 -1.92 -6.63 8.38
N ILE A 88 -2.39 -7.23 9.47
CA ILE A 88 -2.47 -8.70 9.62
C ILE A 88 -3.48 -9.27 8.62
N ALA A 89 -4.65 -8.64 8.46
CA ALA A 89 -5.65 -9.09 7.49
C ALA A 89 -5.08 -9.09 6.06
N ILE A 90 -4.38 -8.02 5.67
CA ILE A 90 -3.73 -7.94 4.36
C ILE A 90 -2.67 -9.05 4.23
N TYR A 91 -1.82 -9.26 5.24
CA TYR A 91 -0.83 -10.34 5.22
C TYR A 91 -1.47 -11.72 5.04
N GLN A 92 -2.55 -12.02 5.77
CA GLN A 92 -3.27 -13.29 5.65
C GLN A 92 -3.88 -13.49 4.26
N GLU A 93 -4.34 -12.43 3.62
CA GLU A 93 -4.92 -12.47 2.27
C GLU A 93 -3.87 -12.65 1.17
N THR A 94 -2.73 -11.97 1.28
CA THR A 94 -1.78 -11.82 0.17
C THR A 94 -0.44 -12.51 0.37
N SER A 95 -0.10 -12.87 1.61
CA SER A 95 1.23 -13.37 2.02
C SER A 95 2.39 -12.43 1.64
N TRP A 96 2.11 -11.12 1.51
CA TRP A 96 3.11 -10.11 1.22
C TRP A 96 4.06 -9.89 2.40
N VAL A 97 5.34 -10.18 2.19
CA VAL A 97 6.40 -10.14 3.21
C VAL A 97 6.57 -8.73 3.78
N ALA A 98 6.29 -7.69 3.00
CA ALA A 98 6.33 -6.32 3.47
C ALA A 98 5.35 -6.08 4.63
N MET A 99 4.19 -6.73 4.65
CA MET A 99 3.22 -6.62 5.75
C MET A 99 3.74 -7.25 7.04
N GLU A 100 4.41 -8.41 6.93
CA GLU A 100 5.08 -9.06 8.06
C GLU A 100 6.12 -8.12 8.69
N SER A 101 6.88 -7.41 7.84
CA SER A 101 7.90 -6.47 8.32
C SER A 101 7.30 -5.34 9.17
N ILE A 102 6.12 -4.82 8.80
CA ILE A 102 5.42 -3.77 9.54
C ILE A 102 5.03 -4.29 10.92
N VAL A 103 4.44 -5.49 10.99
CA VAL A 103 4.02 -6.10 12.25
C VAL A 103 5.22 -6.35 13.16
N LEU A 104 6.32 -6.92 12.65
CA LEU A 104 7.53 -7.18 13.42
C LEU A 104 8.19 -5.89 13.94
N VAL A 105 8.26 -4.84 13.11
CA VAL A 105 8.81 -3.54 13.53
C VAL A 105 7.97 -2.93 14.63
N ALA A 106 6.65 -3.02 14.51
CA ALA A 106 5.77 -2.54 15.54
C ALA A 106 6.04 -3.32 16.84
N LEU A 107 6.06 -4.65 16.79
CA LEU A 107 6.17 -5.51 17.99
C LEU A 107 7.47 -5.23 18.75
N LYS A 108 8.57 -5.07 18.01
CA LYS A 108 9.89 -4.72 18.58
C LYS A 108 9.92 -3.35 19.24
N LYS A 109 9.16 -2.38 18.73
CA LYS A 109 9.14 -1.00 19.26
C LYS A 109 8.35 -0.86 20.55
N ASN A 110 7.76 -1.94 21.09
CA ASN A 110 6.96 -1.93 22.32
C ASN A 110 5.90 -0.80 22.30
N LYS A 111 5.37 -0.50 21.11
CA LYS A 111 4.29 0.48 20.97
C LYS A 111 3.04 -0.16 21.53
N SER A 112 2.73 0.20 22.78
CA SER A 112 1.59 -0.20 23.62
C SER A 112 0.46 -0.90 22.86
N TYR A 113 0.49 -2.22 22.84
CA TYR A 113 -0.65 -3.03 22.38
C TYR A 113 -1.63 -3.23 23.54
N SER A 114 -2.91 -3.34 23.22
CA SER A 114 -3.77 -4.16 24.06
C SER A 114 -3.28 -5.62 24.00
N ALA A 115 -3.36 -6.38 25.09
CA ALA A 115 -2.92 -7.79 25.13
C ALA A 115 -3.54 -8.66 24.02
N ALA A 116 -4.69 -8.24 23.47
CA ALA A 116 -5.38 -8.90 22.37
C ALA A 116 -4.59 -8.90 21.05
N GLY A 117 -3.92 -7.78 20.70
CA GLY A 117 -3.17 -7.67 19.44
C GLY A 117 -1.94 -8.58 19.38
N ALA A 118 -1.22 -8.73 20.49
CA ALA A 118 -0.05 -9.61 20.58
C ALA A 118 -0.42 -11.11 20.59
N VAL A 119 -1.56 -11.45 21.20
CA VAL A 119 -2.09 -12.83 21.20
C VAL A 119 -2.56 -13.23 19.80
N TYR A 120 -3.22 -12.32 19.07
CA TYR A 120 -3.70 -12.61 17.72
C TYR A 120 -2.56 -12.97 16.76
N TRP A 121 -1.45 -12.22 16.74
CA TRP A 121 -0.30 -12.54 15.87
C TRP A 121 0.32 -13.92 16.18
N ARG A 122 0.44 -14.28 17.47
CA ARG A 122 0.94 -15.61 17.88
C ARG A 122 0.05 -16.79 17.43
N CYS A 123 -1.21 -16.53 17.08
CA CYS A 123 -2.12 -17.56 16.58
C CYS A 123 -2.17 -17.62 15.05
N VAL A 124 -1.64 -16.61 14.36
CA VAL A 124 -1.70 -16.47 12.90
C VAL A 124 -0.40 -16.94 12.22
N CYS A 125 0.73 -16.88 12.93
CA CYS A 125 2.02 -17.44 12.52
C CYS A 125 2.30 -18.77 13.24
#